data_AF-A0A1F5H1R5-F1
#
_entry.id   AF-A0A1F5H1R5-F1
#
_cell.length_a   1.000
_cell.length_b   1.000
_cell.length_c   1.000
_cell.angle_alpha   90.00
_cell.angle_beta   90.00
_cell.angle_gamma   90.00
#
_symmetry.space_group_name_H-M   'P 1'
#
loop_
_entity.id
_entity.type
_entity.pdbx_description
1 polymer ?
#
loop_
_entity_poly.entity_id
_entity_poly.type
_entity_poly.pdbx_seq_one_letter_code
_entity_poly.pdbx_strand_id
1 'polypeptide(L)'
;MVAELRPRTPSPEVAVIDGKVFSVRHTNGQLLATVAYSEFEIEAQTRFMREHHPLGANPRVHYFGSAAFLVIGEGLEFFNQDNPFKTESPEAETVYAIIGMFENCIFMCQYVHVNSRSSWHGHGPGEHFYNRDGNAFKYEDEDKVSKLKTHTYVPTNELHMIYTLDKPAINLILHEGTELKHNPVVDRPRPSIELLRELTSRSGLYTPA
;
A
#
# COMPACT_ATOMS: atom_id res chain seq x y z
N MET A 1 18.49 9.17 35.83
CA MET A 1 17.71 8.80 34.64
C MET A 1 18.46 9.30 33.42
N VAL A 2 19.12 8.40 32.70
CA VAL A 2 19.72 8.75 31.41
C VAL A 2 18.58 8.67 30.41
N ALA A 3 18.17 9.80 29.84
CA ALA A 3 17.31 9.77 28.67
C ALA A 3 18.12 9.07 27.58
N GLU A 4 17.74 7.85 27.20
CA GLU A 4 18.25 7.22 26.00
C GLU A 4 17.91 8.15 24.82
N LEU A 5 18.88 8.95 24.40
CA LEU A 5 18.88 9.56 23.08
C LEU A 5 19.06 8.41 22.09
N ARG A 6 17.97 7.67 21.83
CA ARG A 6 17.91 6.83 20.63
C ARG A 6 18.19 7.77 19.47
N PRO A 7 19.15 7.45 18.59
CA PRO A 7 19.25 8.13 17.31
C PRO A 7 17.85 8.07 16.68
N ARG A 8 17.22 9.22 16.49
CA ARG A 8 16.03 9.27 15.64
C ARG A 8 16.57 9.09 14.23
N THR A 9 16.58 7.84 13.76
CA THR A 9 16.71 7.59 12.33
C THR A 9 15.69 8.51 11.65
N PRO A 10 16.11 9.33 10.66
CA PRO A 10 15.19 10.24 10.00
C PRO A 10 13.97 9.45 9.51
N SER A 11 12.76 9.96 9.73
CA SER A 11 11.56 9.35 9.14
C SER A 11 11.53 9.64 7.65
N PRO A 12 11.05 8.70 6.81
CA PRO A 12 10.82 9.02 5.40
C PRO A 12 9.73 10.11 5.28
N GLU A 13 9.84 11.00 4.31
CA GLU A 13 8.79 11.94 3.95
C GLU A 13 7.91 11.36 2.86
N VAL A 14 6.59 11.51 3.00
CA VAL A 14 5.62 11.02 2.02
C VAL A 14 4.78 12.19 1.50
N ALA A 15 4.63 12.25 0.18
CA ALA A 15 3.75 13.19 -0.49
C ALA A 15 3.01 12.52 -1.65
N VAL A 16 1.81 13.01 -1.94
CA VAL A 16 1.09 12.69 -3.17
C VAL A 16 1.13 13.91 -4.08
N ILE A 17 1.77 13.77 -5.24
CA ILE A 17 1.92 14.85 -6.21
C ILE A 17 0.72 14.82 -7.16
N ASP A 18 -0.06 15.90 -7.17
CA ASP A 18 -1.27 16.10 -8.00
C ASP A 18 -2.28 14.93 -7.97
N GLY A 19 -2.34 14.18 -6.86
CA GLY A 19 -3.19 13.01 -6.74
C GLY A 19 -2.78 11.83 -7.63
N LYS A 20 -1.57 11.85 -8.21
CA LYS A 20 -1.12 10.89 -9.23
C LYS A 20 0.11 10.08 -8.84
N VAL A 21 1.09 10.69 -8.19
CA VAL A 21 2.37 10.05 -7.87
C VAL A 21 2.57 9.99 -6.37
N PHE A 22 2.86 8.79 -5.88
CA PHE A 22 3.32 8.55 -4.52
C PHE A 22 4.82 8.81 -4.46
N SER A 23 5.20 9.90 -3.80
CA SER A 23 6.59 10.34 -3.65
C SER A 23 7.06 10.05 -2.23
N VAL A 24 8.09 9.23 -2.11
CA VAL A 24 8.76 8.91 -0.86
C VAL A 24 10.17 9.48 -0.91
N ARG A 25 10.53 10.31 0.06
CA ARG A 25 11.92 10.72 0.29
C ARG A 25 12.42 10.00 1.53
N HIS A 26 13.50 9.26 1.40
CA HIS A 26 14.12 8.51 2.48
C HIS A 26 15.62 8.86 2.53
N THR A 27 16.35 8.34 3.53
CA THR A 27 17.76 8.71 3.76
C THR A 27 18.65 8.43 2.55
N ASN A 28 18.34 7.37 1.80
CA ASN A 28 19.11 6.91 0.64
C ASN A 28 18.59 7.44 -0.71
N GLY A 29 17.63 8.38 -0.73
CA GLY A 29 17.17 9.00 -1.96
C GLY A 29 15.67 9.23 -2.04
N GLN A 30 15.16 9.30 -3.28
CA GLN A 30 13.75 9.50 -3.56
C GLN A 30 13.23 8.34 -4.39
N LEU A 31 12.07 7.83 -4.00
CA LEU A 31 11.28 6.88 -4.76
C LEU A 31 10.00 7.57 -5.24
N LEU A 32 9.77 7.50 -6.55
CA LEU A 32 8.50 7.89 -7.16
C LEU A 32 7.81 6.63 -7.64
N ALA A 33 6.53 6.48 -7.30
CA ALA A 33 5.73 5.35 -7.74
C ALA A 33 4.32 5.77 -8.13
N THR A 34 3.77 5.09 -9.14
CA THR A 34 2.38 5.26 -9.58
C THR A 34 1.90 4.00 -10.31
N VAL A 35 0.64 3.99 -10.68
CA VAL A 35 -0.07 2.86 -11.29
C VAL A 35 -0.82 3.37 -12.51
N ALA A 36 -0.74 2.64 -13.62
CA ALA A 36 -1.42 2.91 -14.87
C ALA A 36 -2.16 1.67 -15.39
N TYR A 37 -3.23 1.88 -16.17
CA TYR A 37 -4.09 0.82 -16.70
C TYR A 37 -4.18 0.78 -18.23
N SER A 38 -3.49 1.69 -18.92
CA SER A 38 -3.43 1.73 -20.37
C SER A 38 -2.11 2.32 -20.85
N GLU A 39 -1.76 2.06 -22.12
CA GLU A 39 -0.56 2.61 -22.76
C GLU A 39 -0.52 4.14 -22.69
N PHE A 40 -1.66 4.81 -22.90
CA PHE A 40 -1.77 6.26 -22.78
C PHE A 40 -1.46 6.74 -21.35
N GLU A 41 -1.96 6.04 -20.33
CA GLU A 41 -1.65 6.38 -18.94
C GLU A 41 -0.18 6.16 -18.61
N ILE A 42 0.42 5.05 -19.10
CA ILE A 42 1.84 4.75 -18.90
C ILE A 42 2.70 5.87 -19.47
N GLU A 43 2.41 6.33 -20.69
CA GLU A 43 3.15 7.42 -21.32
C GLU A 43 2.99 8.74 -20.55
N ALA A 44 1.76 9.11 -20.20
CA ALA A 44 1.48 10.34 -19.46
C ALA A 44 2.17 10.35 -18.08
N GLN A 45 2.10 9.25 -17.34
CA GLN A 45 2.74 9.12 -16.04
C GLN A 45 4.26 9.07 -16.14
N THR A 46 4.81 8.43 -17.19
CA THR A 46 6.26 8.43 -17.44
C THR A 46 6.81 9.84 -17.60
N ARG A 47 6.15 10.69 -18.41
CA ARG A 47 6.56 12.10 -18.58
C ARG A 47 6.46 12.85 -17.26
N PHE A 48 5.34 12.71 -16.56
CA PHE A 48 5.10 13.39 -15.28
C PHE A 48 6.10 13.01 -14.19
N MET A 49 6.45 11.72 -14.07
CA MET A 49 7.46 11.26 -13.10
C MET A 49 8.85 11.79 -13.43
N ARG A 50 9.22 11.87 -14.72
CA ARG A 50 10.51 12.44 -15.15
C ARG A 50 10.63 13.91 -14.76
N GLU A 51 9.57 14.68 -14.92
CA GLU A 51 9.55 16.11 -14.54
C GLU A 51 9.75 16.30 -13.03
N HIS A 52 9.30 15.35 -12.21
CA HIS A 52 9.40 15.41 -10.75
C HIS A 52 10.63 14.70 -10.17
N HIS A 53 11.38 13.96 -10.99
CA HIS A 53 12.61 13.31 -10.55
C HIS A 53 13.82 14.24 -10.78
N PRO A 54 14.71 14.45 -9.80
CA PRO A 54 15.80 15.43 -9.89
C PRO A 54 16.73 15.25 -11.11
N LEU A 55 16.90 14.02 -11.56
CA LEU A 55 17.75 13.66 -12.70
C LEU A 55 16.97 13.34 -13.99
N GLY A 56 15.64 13.50 -14.00
CA GLY A 56 14.81 13.20 -15.18
C GLY A 56 14.81 11.73 -15.62
N ALA A 57 15.05 10.80 -14.68
CA ALA A 57 15.20 9.37 -14.94
C ALA A 57 13.90 8.74 -15.45
N ASN A 58 14.02 7.74 -16.33
CA ASN A 58 12.87 7.00 -16.81
C ASN A 58 12.40 5.99 -15.73
N PRO A 59 11.08 5.85 -15.52
CA PRO A 59 10.56 4.80 -14.66
C PRO A 59 10.80 3.41 -15.24
N ARG A 60 11.04 2.45 -14.36
CA ARG A 60 10.87 1.03 -14.66
C ARG A 60 9.38 0.72 -14.65
N VAL A 61 8.91 -0.04 -15.64
CA VAL A 61 7.52 -0.46 -15.74
C VAL A 61 7.43 -1.94 -15.41
N HIS A 62 6.59 -2.30 -14.45
CA HIS A 62 6.34 -3.67 -14.04
C HIS A 62 4.86 -3.99 -14.15
N TYR A 63 4.51 -5.10 -14.80
CA TYR A 63 3.12 -5.47 -15.03
C TYR A 63 2.66 -6.52 -14.02
N PHE A 64 1.48 -6.33 -13.44
CA PHE A 64 0.81 -7.31 -12.60
C PHE A 64 -0.68 -7.34 -12.93
N GLY A 65 -1.13 -8.40 -13.60
CA GLY A 65 -2.47 -8.45 -14.19
C GLY A 65 -2.66 -7.38 -15.24
N SER A 66 -3.75 -6.60 -15.14
CA SER A 66 -4.06 -5.49 -16.05
C SER A 66 -3.41 -4.16 -15.66
N ALA A 67 -2.62 -4.13 -14.59
CA ALA A 67 -2.00 -2.91 -14.09
C ALA A 67 -0.51 -2.84 -14.40
N ALA A 68 -0.04 -1.64 -14.69
CA ALA A 68 1.36 -1.29 -14.84
C ALA A 68 1.80 -0.44 -13.64
N PHE A 69 2.81 -0.90 -12.92
CA PHE A 69 3.49 -0.18 -11.84
C PHE A 69 4.68 0.56 -12.43
N LEU A 70 4.68 1.88 -12.33
CA LEU A 70 5.79 2.72 -12.77
C LEU A 70 6.56 3.18 -11.55
N VAL A 71 7.86 2.89 -11.51
CA VAL A 71 8.72 3.22 -10.37
C VAL A 71 10.05 3.84 -10.82
N ILE A 72 10.43 4.95 -10.19
CA ILE A 72 11.80 5.49 -10.24
C ILE A 72 12.38 5.36 -8.83
N GLY A 73 13.51 4.66 -8.72
CA GLY A 73 14.16 4.34 -7.46
C GLY A 73 14.94 3.04 -7.57
N GLU A 74 15.96 2.86 -6.74
CA GLU A 74 16.80 1.66 -6.68
C GLU A 74 16.36 0.72 -5.55
N GLY A 75 16.97 -0.46 -5.45
CA GLY A 75 16.72 -1.40 -4.33
C GLY A 75 15.33 -2.05 -4.32
N LEU A 76 14.70 -2.17 -5.49
CA LEU A 76 13.37 -2.79 -5.63
C LEU A 76 13.48 -4.21 -6.19
N GLU A 77 12.76 -5.12 -5.54
CA GLU A 77 12.48 -6.49 -5.99
C GLU A 77 11.07 -6.56 -6.60
N PHE A 78 10.92 -7.35 -7.66
CA PHE A 78 9.69 -7.46 -8.43
C PHE A 78 9.17 -8.90 -8.41
N PHE A 79 7.87 -9.03 -8.16
CA PHE A 79 7.16 -10.30 -8.06
C PHE A 79 6.05 -10.36 -9.11
N ASN A 80 5.59 -11.56 -9.44
CA ASN A 80 4.54 -11.75 -10.45
C ASN A 80 3.40 -12.62 -9.91
N GLN A 81 2.38 -12.87 -10.74
CA GLN A 81 1.20 -13.62 -10.33
C GLN A 81 1.49 -15.08 -9.96
N ASP A 82 2.49 -15.69 -10.61
CA ASP A 82 2.85 -17.10 -10.39
C ASP A 82 3.76 -17.27 -9.16
N ASN A 83 4.52 -16.22 -8.81
CA ASN A 83 5.40 -16.16 -7.67
C ASN A 83 5.23 -14.83 -6.92
N PRO A 84 4.07 -14.59 -6.29
CA PRO A 84 3.83 -13.37 -5.52
C PRO A 84 4.59 -13.42 -4.21
N PHE A 85 5.03 -12.26 -3.71
CA PHE A 85 5.47 -12.20 -2.33
C PHE A 85 4.26 -12.35 -1.41
N LYS A 86 4.30 -13.38 -0.57
CA LYS A 86 3.30 -13.62 0.47
C LYS A 86 3.90 -13.21 1.80
N THR A 87 3.20 -12.34 2.50
CA THR A 87 3.48 -12.08 3.90
C THR A 87 3.25 -13.37 4.68
N GLU A 88 4.09 -13.72 5.65
CA GLU A 88 4.02 -14.94 6.48
C GLU A 88 2.68 -15.12 7.25
N SER A 89 1.70 -14.24 7.03
CA SER A 89 0.35 -14.36 7.54
C SER A 89 -0.45 -15.42 6.76
N PRO A 90 -0.79 -16.55 7.38
CA PRO A 90 -1.27 -17.75 6.69
C PRO A 90 -2.64 -17.58 6.01
N GLU A 91 -3.43 -16.60 6.43
CA GLU A 91 -4.79 -16.39 5.92
C GLU A 91 -4.93 -15.18 5.00
N ALA A 92 -3.85 -14.44 4.74
CA ALA A 92 -3.88 -13.24 3.92
C ALA A 92 -4.02 -13.58 2.43
N GLU A 93 -5.00 -12.95 1.77
CA GLU A 93 -5.26 -13.12 0.33
C GLU A 93 -4.58 -12.03 -0.52
N THR A 94 -3.90 -11.09 0.14
CA THR A 94 -3.20 -9.98 -0.51
C THR A 94 -1.84 -10.41 -1.04
N VAL A 95 -1.47 -9.90 -2.21
CA VAL A 95 -0.18 -10.19 -2.86
C VAL A 95 0.59 -8.91 -3.08
N TYR A 96 1.92 -8.98 -2.98
CA TYR A 96 2.80 -7.84 -3.22
C TYR A 96 3.57 -8.04 -4.53
N ALA A 97 3.48 -7.06 -5.41
CA ALA A 97 4.07 -7.06 -6.75
C ALA A 97 5.47 -6.43 -6.77
N ILE A 98 5.74 -5.50 -5.85
CA ILE A 98 7.04 -4.83 -5.71
C ILE A 98 7.31 -4.68 -4.21
N ILE A 99 8.55 -4.92 -3.78
CA ILE A 99 9.03 -4.63 -2.43
C ILE A 99 10.38 -3.93 -2.54
N GLY A 100 10.59 -2.90 -1.73
CA GLY A 100 11.89 -2.26 -1.53
C GLY A 100 12.15 -2.10 -0.04
N MET A 101 13.24 -2.68 0.45
CA MET A 101 13.67 -2.53 1.83
C MET A 101 14.79 -1.49 1.90
N PHE A 102 14.57 -0.42 2.67
CA PHE A 102 15.52 0.68 2.85
C PHE A 102 15.90 0.81 4.33
N GLU A 103 16.85 1.70 4.63
CA GLU A 103 17.44 1.85 5.98
C GLU A 103 16.40 2.14 7.07
N ASN A 104 15.34 2.88 6.73
CA ASN A 104 14.35 3.41 7.65
C ASN A 104 12.90 3.17 7.21
N CYS A 105 12.70 2.46 6.10
CA CYS A 105 11.37 2.23 5.56
C CYS A 105 11.30 1.00 4.65
N ILE A 106 10.09 0.51 4.44
CA ILE A 106 9.79 -0.49 3.42
C ILE A 106 8.75 0.09 2.47
N PHE A 107 9.06 0.10 1.18
CA PHE A 107 8.11 0.40 0.13
C PHE A 107 7.49 -0.90 -0.39
N MET A 108 6.18 -0.91 -0.64
CA MET A 108 5.51 -2.04 -1.25
C MET A 108 4.44 -1.62 -2.24
N CYS A 109 4.24 -2.43 -3.27
CA CYS A 109 3.08 -2.36 -4.15
C CYS A 109 2.19 -3.57 -3.89
N GLN A 110 1.02 -3.34 -3.29
CA GLN A 110 0.06 -4.39 -2.96
C GLN A 110 -1.05 -4.44 -4.01
N TYR A 111 -1.40 -5.65 -4.45
CA TYR A 111 -2.60 -5.93 -5.20
C TYR A 111 -3.58 -6.73 -4.34
N VAL A 112 -4.82 -6.27 -4.27
CA VAL A 112 -5.92 -6.92 -3.54
C VAL A 112 -6.98 -7.32 -4.56
N HIS A 113 -7.20 -8.63 -4.68
CA HIS A 113 -8.20 -9.21 -5.60
C HIS A 113 -9.63 -8.78 -5.24
N VAL A 114 -10.60 -8.96 -6.14
CA VAL A 114 -12.03 -8.73 -5.88
C VAL A 114 -12.52 -9.64 -4.74
N ASN A 115 -13.37 -9.13 -3.85
CA ASN A 115 -13.92 -9.87 -2.70
C ASN A 115 -12.84 -10.54 -1.85
N SER A 116 -11.71 -9.86 -1.63
CA SER A 116 -10.59 -10.38 -0.84
C SER A 116 -10.30 -9.47 0.33
N ARG A 117 -9.67 -10.04 1.36
CA ARG A 117 -9.28 -9.32 2.57
C ARG A 117 -7.94 -9.81 3.09
N SER A 118 -7.12 -8.89 3.59
CA SER A 118 -5.94 -9.24 4.37
C SER A 118 -6.32 -10.03 5.62
N SER A 119 -5.34 -10.58 6.31
CA SER A 119 -5.51 -11.00 7.70
C SER A 119 -5.67 -9.78 8.61
N TRP A 120 -6.14 -9.99 9.84
CA TRP A 120 -5.97 -9.02 10.91
C TRP A 120 -4.50 -8.85 11.21
N HIS A 121 -4.05 -7.61 11.18
CA HIS A 121 -2.67 -7.30 11.52
C HIS A 121 -2.53 -5.90 12.12
N GLY A 122 -1.45 -5.75 12.89
CA GLY A 122 -0.89 -4.46 13.24
C GLY A 122 0.61 -4.48 12.96
N HIS A 123 1.19 -3.29 12.91
CA HIS A 123 2.60 -3.10 12.65
C HIS A 123 3.18 -2.20 13.74
N GLY A 124 4.38 -2.53 14.22
CA GLY A 124 5.15 -1.61 15.07
C GLY A 124 5.40 -0.25 14.40
N PRO A 125 5.75 -0.18 13.11
CA PRO A 125 5.83 1.07 12.38
C PRO A 125 4.47 1.58 11.88
N GLY A 126 4.34 2.89 11.67
CA GLY A 126 3.21 3.48 10.96
C GLY A 126 3.25 3.14 9.47
N GLU A 127 2.09 3.22 8.81
CA GLU A 127 1.93 2.83 7.41
C GLU A 127 1.20 3.91 6.61
N HIS A 128 1.75 4.28 5.45
CA HIS A 128 1.11 5.18 4.50
C HIS A 128 0.59 4.38 3.31
N PHE A 129 -0.70 4.51 3.05
CA PHE A 129 -1.34 4.02 1.83
C PHE A 129 -1.50 5.15 0.83
N TYR A 130 -1.23 4.84 -0.43
CA TYR A 130 -1.75 5.55 -1.57
C TYR A 130 -2.61 4.62 -2.42
N ASN A 131 -3.91 4.94 -2.47
CA ASN A 131 -4.90 4.19 -3.22
C ASN A 131 -5.48 5.08 -4.33
N ARG A 132 -4.97 4.91 -5.54
CA ARG A 132 -5.39 5.70 -6.71
C ARG A 132 -6.86 5.45 -7.07
N ASP A 133 -7.30 4.20 -6.97
CA ASP A 133 -8.58 3.77 -7.56
C ASP A 133 -9.77 3.95 -6.62
N GLY A 134 -9.51 4.18 -5.34
CA GLY A 134 -10.53 4.29 -4.30
C GLY A 134 -11.38 3.03 -4.15
N ASN A 135 -10.82 1.84 -4.40
CA ASN A 135 -11.54 0.56 -4.35
C ASN A 135 -11.24 -0.26 -3.10
N ALA A 136 -10.30 0.17 -2.25
CA ALA A 136 -10.03 -0.51 -1.00
C ALA A 136 -10.70 0.17 0.19
N PHE A 137 -10.98 -0.64 1.18
CA PHE A 137 -11.57 -0.26 2.44
C PHE A 137 -10.72 -0.81 3.58
N LYS A 138 -10.85 -0.17 4.73
CA LYS A 138 -10.23 -0.57 5.98
C LYS A 138 -11.32 -1.01 6.95
N TYR A 139 -11.14 -2.16 7.57
CA TYR A 139 -11.93 -2.62 8.70
C TYR A 139 -11.07 -2.49 9.95
N GLU A 140 -11.52 -1.72 10.92
CA GLU A 140 -10.74 -1.33 12.10
C GLU A 140 -11.16 -2.14 13.34
N ASP A 141 -12.47 -2.29 13.52
CA ASP A 141 -13.07 -2.98 14.66
C ASP A 141 -14.55 -3.28 14.36
N GLU A 142 -15.21 -4.02 15.23
CA GLU A 142 -16.64 -4.39 15.18
C GLU A 142 -17.51 -3.21 14.73
N ASP A 143 -18.07 -3.33 13.51
CA ASP A 143 -18.88 -2.34 12.80
C ASP A 143 -18.17 -1.07 12.27
N LYS A 144 -16.86 -0.93 12.48
CA LYS A 144 -16.09 0.22 12.01
C LYS A 144 -15.37 -0.07 10.70
N VAL A 145 -15.96 0.42 9.62
CA VAL A 145 -15.38 0.42 8.27
C VAL A 145 -15.09 1.84 7.80
N SER A 146 -13.98 2.01 7.09
CA SER A 146 -13.62 3.27 6.45
C SER A 146 -13.10 3.02 5.03
N LYS A 147 -13.20 4.03 4.17
CA LYS A 147 -12.67 3.97 2.80
C LYS A 147 -11.22 4.44 2.80
N LEU A 148 -10.32 3.69 2.16
CA LEU A 148 -8.96 4.19 1.91
C LEU A 148 -9.05 5.36 0.93
N LYS A 149 -8.70 6.56 1.41
CA LYS A 149 -8.61 7.77 0.59
C LYS A 149 -7.39 7.66 -0.32
N THR A 150 -7.24 8.63 -1.23
CA THR A 150 -6.04 8.77 -2.07
C THR A 150 -4.76 8.66 -1.26
N HIS A 151 -4.72 9.29 -0.07
CA HIS A 151 -3.69 9.05 0.93
C HIS A 151 -4.33 8.74 2.28
N THR A 152 -3.89 7.68 2.94
CA THR A 152 -4.34 7.30 4.28
C THR A 152 -3.13 6.92 5.13
N TYR A 153 -3.01 7.48 6.33
CA TYR A 153 -2.02 7.04 7.31
C TYR A 153 -2.70 6.12 8.32
N VAL A 154 -2.07 4.98 8.60
CA VAL A 154 -2.43 4.05 9.66
C VAL A 154 -1.34 4.14 10.74
N PRO A 155 -1.69 4.61 11.95
CA PRO A 155 -0.76 4.71 13.06
C PRO A 155 -0.18 3.35 13.49
N THR A 156 1.00 3.43 14.12
CA THR A 156 1.63 2.32 14.85
C THR A 156 0.63 1.56 15.73
N ASN A 157 0.68 0.23 15.63
CA ASN A 157 -0.12 -0.74 16.39
C ASN A 157 -1.64 -0.64 16.18
N GLU A 158 -2.13 0.16 15.22
CA GLU A 158 -3.54 0.13 14.86
C GLU A 158 -3.85 -1.19 14.14
N LEU A 159 -4.65 -2.03 14.80
CA LEU A 159 -5.15 -3.27 14.21
C LEU A 159 -6.14 -2.95 13.11
N HIS A 160 -5.94 -3.56 11.94
CA HIS A 160 -6.83 -3.37 10.82
C HIS A 160 -6.81 -4.55 9.85
N MET A 161 -7.77 -4.53 8.93
CA MET A 161 -7.77 -5.34 7.71
C MET A 161 -8.04 -4.45 6.51
N ILE A 162 -7.32 -4.68 5.42
CA ILE A 162 -7.62 -4.08 4.12
C ILE A 162 -8.44 -5.07 3.31
N TYR A 163 -9.50 -4.60 2.68
CA TYR A 163 -10.36 -5.43 1.86
C TYR A 163 -10.94 -4.67 0.66
N THR A 164 -11.48 -5.44 -0.25
CA THR A 164 -12.12 -5.01 -1.51
C THR A 164 -13.47 -5.69 -1.65
N LEU A 165 -14.33 -5.09 -2.47
CA LEU A 165 -15.65 -5.64 -2.82
C LEU A 165 -15.68 -5.96 -4.32
N ASP A 166 -16.53 -5.32 -5.12
CA ASP A 166 -16.73 -5.65 -6.54
C ASP A 166 -15.59 -5.23 -7.48
N LYS A 167 -14.57 -4.53 -6.97
CA LYS A 167 -13.41 -4.11 -7.75
C LYS A 167 -12.12 -4.42 -7.01
N PRO A 168 -11.05 -4.82 -7.73
CA PRO A 168 -9.74 -4.98 -7.11
C PRO A 168 -9.20 -3.61 -6.71
N ALA A 169 -8.18 -3.62 -5.86
CA ALA A 169 -7.46 -2.42 -5.47
C ALA A 169 -5.96 -2.61 -5.60
N ILE A 170 -5.30 -1.52 -5.98
CA ILE A 170 -3.86 -1.41 -5.95
C ILE A 170 -3.49 -0.33 -4.94
N ASN A 171 -2.63 -0.71 -4.01
CA ASN A 171 -2.13 0.19 -2.99
C ASN A 171 -0.61 0.32 -3.15
N LEU A 172 -0.11 1.55 -3.19
CA LEU A 172 1.29 1.85 -2.94
C LEU A 172 1.44 2.12 -1.46
N ILE A 173 2.40 1.48 -0.81
CA ILE A 173 2.50 1.42 0.63
C ILE A 173 3.91 1.82 1.05
N LEU A 174 3.99 2.61 2.13
CA LEU A 174 5.25 2.83 2.84
C LEU A 174 5.09 2.48 4.32
N HIS A 175 5.91 1.57 4.83
CA HIS A 175 6.07 1.33 6.27
C HIS A 175 7.20 2.19 6.82
N GLU A 176 6.94 2.90 7.91
CA GLU A 176 7.90 3.73 8.65
C GLU A 176 8.82 2.86 9.54
N GLY A 177 9.57 1.94 8.94
CA GLY A 177 10.49 1.04 9.63
C GLY A 177 10.99 -0.07 8.72
N THR A 178 11.74 -1.01 9.29
CA THR A 178 12.34 -2.14 8.54
C THR A 178 11.73 -3.49 8.87
N GLU A 179 10.67 -3.50 9.68
CA GLU A 179 9.97 -4.72 10.06
C GLU A 179 8.87 -5.04 9.04
N LEU A 180 9.12 -6.04 8.20
CA LEU A 180 8.17 -6.53 7.20
C LEU A 180 7.12 -7.48 7.80
N LYS A 181 7.34 -7.94 9.03
CA LYS A 181 6.45 -8.90 9.69
C LYS A 181 5.18 -8.21 10.13
N HIS A 182 4.07 -8.65 9.55
CA HIS A 182 2.75 -8.38 10.11
C HIS A 182 2.65 -9.15 11.41
N ASN A 183 2.13 -8.56 12.48
CA ASN A 183 1.77 -9.31 13.68
C ASN A 183 0.33 -9.83 13.50
N PRO A 184 0.12 -11.07 13.00
CA PRO A 184 -1.22 -11.56 12.77
C PRO A 184 -1.95 -11.73 14.10
N VAL A 185 -3.21 -11.30 14.15
CA VAL A 185 -4.09 -11.58 15.28
C VAL A 185 -4.90 -12.84 14.97
N VAL A 186 -4.34 -13.99 15.32
CA VAL A 186 -4.89 -15.31 14.96
C VAL A 186 -6.19 -15.63 15.73
N ASP A 187 -6.33 -15.11 16.95
CA ASP A 187 -7.48 -15.39 17.81
C ASP A 187 -8.73 -14.54 17.47
N ARG A 188 -8.61 -13.63 16.50
CA ARG A 188 -9.70 -12.73 16.12
C ARG A 188 -10.37 -13.22 14.82
N PRO A 189 -11.68 -13.53 14.84
CA PRO A 189 -12.36 -13.99 13.64
C PRO A 189 -12.33 -12.91 12.55
N ARG A 190 -12.09 -13.34 11.31
CA ARG A 190 -12.21 -12.50 10.12
C ARG A 190 -13.69 -12.40 9.72
N PRO A 191 -14.26 -11.20 9.54
CA PRO A 191 -15.62 -11.06 9.01
C PRO A 191 -15.70 -11.64 7.59
N SER A 192 -16.89 -12.11 7.19
CA SER A 192 -17.12 -12.54 5.80
C SER A 192 -17.19 -11.33 4.86
N ILE A 193 -17.04 -11.56 3.56
CA ILE A 193 -17.19 -10.50 2.55
C ILE A 193 -18.62 -9.95 2.54
N GLU A 194 -19.62 -10.80 2.77
CA GLU A 194 -21.02 -10.41 2.84
C GLU A 194 -21.28 -9.45 4.01
N LEU A 195 -20.73 -9.76 5.18
CA LEU A 195 -20.81 -8.88 6.35
C LEU A 195 -20.10 -7.55 6.09
N LEU A 196 -18.87 -7.60 5.55
CA LEU A 196 -18.13 -6.39 5.21
C LEU A 196 -18.91 -5.53 4.21
N ARG A 197 -19.49 -6.13 3.16
CA ARG A 197 -20.33 -5.43 2.19
C ARG A 197 -21.54 -4.76 2.84
N GLU A 198 -22.22 -5.44 3.76
CA GLU A 198 -23.36 -4.87 4.49
C GLU A 198 -22.93 -3.64 5.30
N LEU A 199 -21.87 -3.77 6.10
CA LEU A 199 -21.34 -2.70 6.94
C LEU A 199 -20.93 -1.48 6.10
N THR A 200 -20.23 -1.70 4.99
CA THR A 200 -19.74 -0.63 4.11
C THR A 200 -20.89 0.07 3.39
N SER A 201 -21.91 -0.67 2.98
CA SER A 201 -23.12 -0.11 2.36
C SER A 201 -23.93 0.71 3.37
N ARG A 202 -24.16 0.17 4.58
CA ARG A 202 -24.84 0.88 5.67
C ARG A 202 -24.12 2.15 6.09
N SER A 203 -22.80 2.17 5.99
CA SER A 203 -21.96 3.35 6.27
C SER A 203 -21.96 4.38 5.13
N GLY A 204 -22.66 4.12 4.02
CA GLY A 204 -22.70 5.02 2.85
C GLY A 204 -21.37 5.11 2.08
N LEU A 205 -20.43 4.20 2.34
CA LEU A 205 -19.11 4.19 1.70
C LEU A 205 -19.10 3.39 0.39
N TYR A 206 -20.16 2.62 0.16
CA TYR A 206 -20.29 1.71 -0.97
C TYR A 206 -21.73 1.63 -1.46
N THR A 207 -21.88 1.60 -2.78
CA THR A 207 -23.14 1.27 -3.44
C THR A 207 -22.85 0.07 -4.35
N PRO A 208 -23.49 -1.09 -4.12
CA PRO A 208 -23.34 -2.25 -4.99
C PRO A 208 -23.66 -1.87 -6.44
N ALA A 209 -22.89 -2.43 -7.38
CA ALA A 209 -23.15 -2.28 -8.81
C ALA A 209 -24.42 -3.03 -9.23
#